data_AF-A0A0G0R204-F1
#
_entry.id   AF-A0A0G0R204-F1
#
_cell.length_a   1.000
_cell.length_b   1.000
_cell.length_c   1.000
_cell.angle_alpha   90.00
_cell.angle_beta   90.00
_cell.angle_gamma   90.00
#
_symmetry.space_group_name_H-M   'P 1'
#
loop_
_entity.id
_entity.type
_entity.pdbx_description
1 polymer ?
#
loop_
_entity_poly.entity_id
_entity_poly.type
_entity_poly.pdbx_seq_one_letter_code
_entity_poly.pdbx_strand_id
1 'polypeptide(L)'
;MNYEIVFEVTKNGDGRIDGVKLSAKPHTESIEFCATFPKALFTDGTADIVFENGKIVFKHPKCGFLGEASFELDPQELEELKEVINPKNTISLEQWSAWGGGFRLYVKDLHQ
;
A
#
# COMPACT_ATOMS: atom_id res chain seq x y z
N MET A 1 0.14 -14.92 -16.71
CA MET A 1 0.67 -13.91 -15.78
C MET A 1 0.01 -14.15 -14.44
N ASN A 2 0.80 -14.26 -13.36
CA ASN A 2 0.28 -14.52 -12.02
C ASN A 2 0.57 -13.30 -11.15
N TYR A 3 -0.48 -12.59 -10.75
CA TYR A 3 -0.43 -11.36 -9.98
C TYR A 3 -1.13 -11.56 -8.64
N GLU A 4 -0.52 -12.31 -7.73
CA GLU A 4 -1.09 -12.51 -6.39
C GLU A 4 -0.44 -11.54 -5.41
N ILE A 5 -1.22 -10.53 -5.01
CA ILE A 5 -0.88 -9.60 -3.92
C ILE A 5 -1.80 -9.88 -2.75
N VAL A 6 -1.21 -10.04 -1.58
CA VAL A 6 -1.91 -10.04 -0.30
C VAL A 6 -1.91 -8.61 0.22
N PHE A 7 -3.11 -8.08 0.44
CA PHE A 7 -3.35 -6.77 1.01
C PHE A 7 -3.93 -6.93 2.42
N GLU A 8 -3.39 -6.19 3.38
CA GLU A 8 -3.80 -6.21 4.77
C GLU A 8 -3.91 -4.77 5.29
N VAL A 9 -5.02 -4.45 5.96
CA VAL A 9 -5.15 -3.22 6.74
C VAL A 9 -4.43 -3.42 8.07
N THR A 10 -3.55 -2.48 8.43
CA THR A 10 -2.79 -2.58 9.68
C THR A 10 -3.41 -1.71 10.77
N LYS A 11 -3.27 -2.17 12.01
CA LYS A 11 -3.77 -1.48 13.21
C LYS A 11 -2.62 -1.25 14.19
N ASN A 12 -2.69 -0.14 14.92
CA ASN A 12 -1.74 0.18 15.99
C ASN A 12 -2.06 -0.58 17.29
N GLY A 13 -1.29 -0.33 18.35
CA GLY A 13 -1.48 -0.94 19.68
C GLY A 13 -2.84 -0.63 20.34
N ASP A 14 -3.50 0.45 19.92
CA ASP A 14 -4.83 0.86 20.41
C ASP A 14 -5.98 0.25 19.59
N GLY A 15 -5.66 -0.58 18.58
CA GLY A 15 -6.62 -1.22 17.70
C GLY A 15 -7.20 -0.31 16.61
N ARG A 16 -6.63 0.89 16.40
CA ARG A 16 -7.03 1.82 15.34
C ARG A 16 -6.27 1.53 14.06
N ILE A 17 -6.90 1.75 12.91
CA ILE A 17 -6.22 1.61 11.61
C ILE A 17 -5.06 2.60 11.57
N ASP A 18 -3.87 2.10 11.23
CA ASP A 18 -2.64 2.89 11.13
C ASP A 18 -2.02 2.88 9.75
N GLY A 19 -2.54 2.08 8.83
CA GLY A 19 -2.04 1.98 7.47
C GLY A 19 -2.41 0.68 6.77
N VAL A 20 -1.55 0.28 5.83
CA VAL A 20 -1.75 -0.87 4.95
C VAL A 20 -0.43 -1.60 4.72
N LYS A 21 -0.54 -2.90 4.43
CA LYS A 21 0.56 -3.78 4.07
C LYS A 21 0.23 -4.51 2.79
N LEU A 22 1.16 -4.47 1.84
CA LEU A 22 1.09 -5.19 0.58
C LEU A 22 2.27 -6.15 0.50
N SER A 23 1.98 -7.40 0.14
CA SER A 23 3.02 -8.41 -0.09
C SER A 23 2.68 -9.24 -1.31
N ALA A 24 3.68 -9.50 -2.15
CA ALA A 24 3.52 -10.39 -3.27
C ALA A 24 3.72 -11.84 -2.81
N LYS A 25 2.97 -12.78 -3.40
CA LYS A 25 3.28 -14.19 -3.20
C LYS A 25 4.59 -14.54 -3.92
N PRO A 26 5.36 -15.53 -3.42
CA PRO A 26 6.56 -16.00 -4.11
C PRO A 26 6.29 -16.39 -5.56
N HIS A 27 7.27 -16.16 -6.44
CA HIS A 27 7.22 -16.49 -7.86
C HIS A 27 6.08 -15.82 -8.66
N THR A 28 5.64 -14.64 -8.24
CA THR A 28 4.67 -13.82 -8.96
C THR A 28 5.32 -12.57 -9.56
N GLU A 29 4.72 -12.05 -10.63
CA GLU A 29 5.17 -10.80 -11.27
C GLU A 29 4.91 -9.59 -10.37
N SER A 30 4.03 -9.74 -9.38
CA SER A 30 3.77 -8.74 -8.33
C SER A 30 4.96 -8.47 -7.42
N ILE A 31 5.99 -9.33 -7.40
CA ILE A 31 7.21 -9.09 -6.61
C ILE A 31 7.87 -7.78 -7.04
N GLU A 32 7.96 -7.53 -8.35
CA GLU A 32 8.53 -6.27 -8.86
C GLU A 32 7.69 -5.07 -8.44
N PHE A 33 6.36 -5.19 -8.53
CA PHE A 33 5.46 -4.14 -8.09
C PHE A 33 5.72 -3.78 -6.62
N CYS A 34 5.65 -4.76 -5.72
CA CYS A 34 5.89 -4.55 -4.29
C CYS A 34 7.30 -4.05 -3.98
N ALA A 35 8.30 -4.45 -4.78
CA ALA A 35 9.68 -4.03 -4.59
C ALA A 35 9.96 -2.59 -5.09
N THR A 36 9.27 -2.13 -6.12
CA THR A 36 9.57 -0.85 -6.78
C THR A 36 8.58 0.26 -6.43
N PHE A 37 7.35 -0.09 -6.04
CA PHE A 37 6.31 0.86 -5.65
C PHE A 37 6.76 1.86 -4.56
N PRO A 38 7.42 1.42 -3.46
CA PRO A 38 7.91 2.32 -2.41
C PRO A 38 8.77 3.47 -2.93
N LYS A 39 9.76 3.14 -3.77
CA LYS A 39 10.65 4.11 -4.40
C LYS A 39 9.89 4.99 -5.40
N ALA A 40 9.01 4.39 -6.20
CA ALA A 40 8.22 5.12 -7.19
C ALA A 40 7.29 6.17 -6.54
N LEU A 41 6.77 5.89 -5.34
CA LEU A 41 5.90 6.78 -4.59
C LEU A 41 6.68 7.93 -3.93
N PHE A 42 7.70 7.62 -3.12
CA PHE A 42 8.35 8.63 -2.28
C PHE A 42 9.57 9.30 -2.91
N THR A 43 10.28 8.61 -3.80
CA THR A 43 11.53 9.12 -4.39
C THR A 43 11.29 9.66 -5.79
N ASP A 44 10.63 8.88 -6.65
CA ASP A 44 10.50 9.24 -8.06
C ASP A 44 9.24 10.07 -8.35
N GLY A 45 8.23 10.04 -7.47
CA GLY A 45 6.96 10.76 -7.64
C GLY A 45 6.14 10.29 -8.84
N THR A 46 6.30 9.02 -9.24
CA THR A 46 5.65 8.43 -10.42
C THR A 46 4.55 7.45 -10.07
N ALA A 47 4.42 7.08 -8.80
CA ALA A 47 3.34 6.25 -8.28
C ALA A 47 2.42 7.07 -7.38
N ASP A 48 1.19 6.61 -7.22
CA ASP A 48 0.15 7.30 -6.45
C ASP A 48 -0.78 6.31 -5.74
N ILE A 49 -1.47 6.78 -4.70
CA ILE A 49 -2.47 6.02 -3.96
C ILE A 49 -3.76 6.82 -3.97
N VAL A 50 -4.80 6.26 -4.57
CA VAL A 50 -6.09 6.92 -4.70
C VAL A 50 -7.20 6.07 -4.11
N PHE A 51 -8.25 6.73 -3.64
CA PHE A 51 -9.45 6.09 -3.14
C PHE A 51 -10.61 6.36 -4.10
N GLU A 52 -11.01 5.36 -4.86
CA GLU A 52 -12.01 5.50 -5.94
C GLU A 52 -13.00 4.34 -5.88
N ASN A 53 -14.30 4.62 -6.01
CA ASN A 53 -15.37 3.60 -6.11
C ASN A 53 -15.38 2.54 -5.00
N GLY A 54 -15.11 2.93 -3.76
CA GLY A 54 -15.09 1.99 -2.62
C GLY A 54 -13.80 1.18 -2.50
N LYS A 55 -12.75 1.54 -3.27
CA LYS A 55 -11.49 0.80 -3.34
C LYS A 55 -10.31 1.71 -3.00
N ILE A 56 -9.25 1.10 -2.50
CA ILE A 56 -7.91 1.70 -2.52
C ILE A 56 -7.19 1.20 -3.77
N VAL A 57 -6.58 2.12 -4.52
CA VAL A 57 -5.88 1.83 -5.78
C VAL A 57 -4.45 2.35 -5.71
N PHE A 58 -3.50 1.45 -5.87
CA PHE A 58 -2.07 1.71 -5.94
C PHE A 58 -1.67 1.82 -7.41
N LYS A 59 -1.43 3.03 -7.90
CA LYS A 59 -1.06 3.32 -9.29
C LYS A 59 0.46 3.32 -9.43
N HIS A 60 1.00 2.45 -10.26
CA HIS A 60 2.42 2.35 -10.59
C HIS A 60 2.63 2.28 -12.11
N PRO A 61 2.34 3.36 -12.84
CA PRO A 61 2.32 3.37 -14.31
C PRO A 61 3.67 3.04 -14.95
N LYS A 62 4.77 3.07 -14.19
CA LYS A 62 6.12 2.73 -14.66
C LYS A 62 6.59 1.33 -14.25
N CYS A 63 5.76 0.53 -13.58
CA CYS A 63 6.08 -0.87 -13.31
C CYS A 63 6.00 -1.69 -14.60
N GLY A 64 6.99 -2.57 -14.83
CA GLY A 64 7.07 -3.34 -16.07
C GLY A 64 5.93 -4.35 -16.25
N PHE A 65 5.39 -4.86 -15.15
CA PHE A 65 4.44 -5.97 -15.17
C PHE A 65 3.02 -5.62 -14.69
N LEU A 66 2.90 -4.81 -13.63
CA LEU A 66 1.61 -4.48 -13.00
C LEU A 66 1.48 -2.97 -12.84
N GLY A 67 0.72 -2.32 -13.73
CA GLY A 67 0.57 -0.86 -13.72
C GLY A 67 -0.28 -0.33 -12.57
N GLU A 68 -1.16 -1.15 -12.00
CA GLU A 68 -2.00 -0.79 -10.86
C GLU A 68 -2.44 -2.02 -10.06
N ALA A 69 -2.69 -1.84 -8.76
CA ALA A 69 -3.30 -2.84 -7.90
C ALA A 69 -4.45 -2.21 -7.10
N SER A 70 -5.65 -2.80 -7.15
CA SER A 70 -6.84 -2.27 -6.49
C SER A 70 -7.45 -3.28 -5.52
N PHE A 71 -7.88 -2.82 -4.35
CA PHE A 71 -8.47 -3.66 -3.31
C PHE A 71 -9.78 -3.07 -2.81
N GLU A 72 -10.82 -3.89 -2.77
CA GLU A 72 -12.11 -3.53 -2.18
C GLU A 72 -11.98 -3.58 -0.65
N LEU A 73 -12.53 -2.56 0.00
CA LEU A 73 -12.51 -2.39 1.44
C LEU A 73 -13.93 -2.24 1.95
N ASP A 74 -14.16 -2.62 3.19
CA ASP A 74 -15.39 -2.26 3.86
C ASP A 74 -15.51 -0.73 3.94
N PRO A 75 -16.71 -0.15 3.79
CA PRO A 75 -16.89 1.30 3.78
C PRO A 75 -16.30 1.99 5.01
N GLN A 76 -16.38 1.35 6.18
CA GLN A 76 -15.79 1.88 7.41
C GLN A 76 -14.26 1.93 7.33
N GLU A 77 -13.62 0.82 6.94
CA GLU A 77 -12.15 0.75 6.81
C GLU A 77 -11.64 1.73 5.75
N LEU A 78 -12.39 1.91 4.67
CA LEU A 78 -12.06 2.86 3.61
C LEU A 78 -12.04 4.30 4.12
N GLU A 79 -13.04 4.72 4.90
CA GLU A 79 -13.09 6.06 5.46
C GLU A 79 -11.96 6.27 6.48
N GLU A 80 -11.74 5.33 7.39
CA GLU A 80 -10.62 5.38 8.34
C GLU A 80 -9.27 5.44 7.61
N LEU A 81 -9.07 4.64 6.55
CA LEU A 81 -7.85 4.67 5.75
C LEU A 81 -7.64 5.98 5.01
N LYS A 82 -8.69 6.64 4.52
CA LYS A 82 -8.59 7.97 3.90
C LYS A 82 -8.13 9.03 4.90
N GLU A 83 -8.58 8.92 6.15
CA GLU A 83 -8.14 9.83 7.21
C GLU A 83 -6.66 9.60 7.56
N VAL A 84 -6.21 8.35 7.56
CA VAL A 84 -4.82 7.97 7.86
C VAL A 84 -3.87 8.27 6.71
N ILE A 85 -4.16 7.79 5.50
CA ILE A 85 -3.36 7.99 4.27
C ILE A 85 -3.79 9.31 3.62
N ASN A 86 -3.66 10.38 4.39
CA ASN A 86 -3.96 11.74 3.96
C ASN A 86 -2.64 12.47 3.63
N PRO A 87 -2.58 13.30 2.57
CA PRO A 87 -1.42 14.14 2.28
C PRO A 87 -0.97 15.05 3.44
N LYS A 88 -1.85 15.33 4.41
CA LYS A 88 -1.52 16.09 5.62
C LYS A 88 -0.74 15.28 6.66
N ASN A 89 -0.82 13.95 6.62
CA ASN A 89 -0.15 13.08 7.57
C ASN A 89 1.22 12.67 7.05
N THR A 90 2.19 12.54 7.95
CA THR A 90 3.50 12.00 7.59
C THR A 90 3.41 10.47 7.52
N ILE A 91 3.33 9.95 6.30
CA ILE A 91 3.29 8.50 6.05
C ILE A 91 4.72 7.95 6.11
N SER A 92 4.91 6.96 6.98
CA SER A 92 6.11 6.13 7.04
C SER A 92 5.98 4.93 6.11
N LEU A 93 7.11 4.48 5.60
CA LEU A 93 7.21 3.37 4.67
C LEU A 93 8.27 2.40 5.16
N GLU A 94 7.91 1.13 5.26
CA GLU A 94 8.82 0.03 5.49
C GLU A 94 8.76 -0.93 4.32
N GLN A 95 9.93 -1.32 3.80
CA GLN A 95 10.04 -2.26 2.69
C GLN A 95 10.83 -3.47 3.14
N TRP A 96 10.42 -4.66 2.68
CA TRP A 96 11.18 -5.89 2.84
C TRP A 96 11.23 -6.67 1.54
N SER A 97 12.33 -7.40 1.36
CA SER A 97 12.60 -8.22 0.18
C SER A 97 12.70 -9.72 0.50
N ALA A 98 12.67 -10.11 1.78
CA ALA A 98 12.80 -11.51 2.16
C ALA A 98 11.51 -12.30 1.86
N TRP A 99 11.65 -13.45 1.18
CA TRP A 99 10.60 -14.47 0.96
C TRP A 99 9.29 -14.03 0.26
N GLY A 100 9.31 -12.99 -0.57
CA GLY A 100 8.12 -12.61 -1.36
C GLY A 100 8.02 -11.14 -1.73
N GLY A 101 8.81 -10.25 -1.13
CA GLY A 101 8.74 -8.82 -1.43
C GLY A 101 7.46 -8.16 -0.92
N GLY A 102 7.59 -7.04 -0.24
CA GLY A 102 6.45 -6.34 0.30
C GLY A 102 6.81 -4.99 0.88
N PHE A 103 5.78 -4.22 1.17
CA PHE A 103 5.91 -2.95 1.85
C PHE A 103 4.73 -2.70 2.78
N ARG A 104 4.96 -1.86 3.78
CA ARG A 104 3.96 -1.33 4.70
C ARG A 104 4.00 0.18 4.65
N LEU A 105 2.84 0.79 4.46
CA LEU A 105 2.62 2.22 4.61
C LEU A 105 1.87 2.42 5.91
N TYR A 106 2.34 3.30 6.79
CA TYR A 106 1.70 3.51 8.07
C TYR A 106 2.04 4.87 8.66
N VAL A 107 1.21 5.36 9.58
CA VAL A 107 1.46 6.60 10.32
C VAL A 107 1.91 6.23 11.75
N LYS A 108 3.14 6.62 12.13
CA LYS A 108 3.75 6.27 13.42
C LYS A 108 3.04 6.88 14.64
N ASP A 109 2.38 8.01 14.45
CA ASP A 109 1.83 8.81 15.54
C ASP A 109 0.45 9.37 15.16
N LEU A 110 -0.58 8.52 15.11
CA LEU A 110 -1.98 8.97 14.94
C LEU A 110 -2.55 9.69 16.18
N HIS A 111 -1.69 10.18 17.07
CA HIS A 111 -2.04 10.85 18.31
C HIS A 111 -1.14 12.08 18.55
N GLN A 112 -1.64 13.25 18.16
CA GLN A 112 -1.49 14.49 18.93
C GLN A 112 -2.88 14.98 19.34
#